data_AF-A0A3S0SJ33-F1
#
_entry.id   AF-A0A3S0SJ33-F1
#
_cell.length_a   1.000
_cell.length_b   1.000
_cell.length_c   1.000
_cell.angle_alpha   90.00
_cell.angle_beta   90.00
_cell.angle_gamma   90.00
#
_symmetry.space_group_name_H-M   'P 1'
#
loop_
_entity.id
_entity.type
_entity.pdbx_description
1 polymer ?
#
loop_
_entity_poly.entity_id
_entity_poly.type
_entity_poly.pdbx_seq_one_letter_code
_entity_poly.pdbx_strand_id
1 'polypeptide(L)'
;MKLLEVTVDGEAIVNKPWISLIPEFQSLFRDSQNKVKYSNPKGRRFLSYIYLVLDFSSPLREWKEADRLQEAQRIADLTEDDVKSPKLKAAMEYYSKLLYHSCRAYKSYQAAKIGLDKMDEYFTTIDFGKTDKQGKLLYTPNQYIDNIAKTNKAYDELSKLATRIETEMTNSSGIRGLAEMGDKELQRSKGQAFESDGNSAEWSEDSTDADTPVTFVDIMDKITGKS
;
A
#
# COMPACT_ATOMS: atom_id res chain seq x y z
N MET A 1 -0.10 3.97 4.77
CA MET A 1 1.03 3.31 5.47
C MET A 1 1.23 1.93 4.87
N LYS A 2 2.46 1.57 4.46
CA LYS A 2 2.74 0.27 3.81
C LYS A 2 3.51 -0.63 4.77
N LEU A 3 2.94 -1.78 5.14
CA LEU A 3 3.62 -2.79 5.95
C LEU A 3 4.69 -3.54 5.15
N LEU A 4 4.41 -3.72 3.85
CA LEU A 4 5.24 -4.43 2.90
C LEU A 4 5.56 -3.49 1.74
N GLU A 5 6.80 -3.55 1.27
CA GLU A 5 7.27 -2.92 0.04
C GLU A 5 7.52 -4.03 -0.98
N VAL A 6 7.03 -3.87 -2.20
CA VAL A 6 7.29 -4.83 -3.28
C VAL A 6 8.55 -4.36 -4.00
N THR A 7 9.55 -5.23 -4.08
CA THR A 7 10.77 -4.97 -4.86
C THR A 7 10.50 -5.13 -6.36
N VAL A 8 11.46 -4.66 -7.17
CA VAL A 8 11.45 -4.82 -8.64
C VAL A 8 11.33 -6.30 -9.04
N ASP A 9 11.87 -7.21 -8.21
CA ASP A 9 11.81 -8.66 -8.40
C ASP A 9 10.47 -9.29 -7.94
N GLY A 10 9.52 -8.47 -7.47
CA GLY A 10 8.22 -8.93 -6.99
C GLY A 10 8.21 -9.47 -5.56
N GLU A 11 9.32 -9.39 -4.83
CA GLU A 11 9.37 -9.86 -3.44
C GLU A 11 8.82 -8.82 -2.46
N ALA A 12 7.97 -9.27 -1.54
CA ALA A 12 7.47 -8.46 -0.44
C ALA A 12 8.52 -8.32 0.68
N ILE A 13 9.14 -7.14 0.76
CA ILE A 13 10.08 -6.75 1.81
C ILE A 13 9.35 -6.03 2.95
N VAL A 14 9.77 -6.34 4.17
CA VAL A 14 9.30 -5.71 5.40
C VAL A 14 9.72 -4.23 5.43
N ASN A 15 8.77 -3.32 5.62
CA ASN A 15 9.07 -1.90 5.87
C ASN A 15 9.70 -1.72 7.27
N LYS A 16 11.02 -1.97 7.35
CA LYS A 16 11.76 -2.04 8.62
C LYS A 16 11.65 -0.77 9.48
N PRO A 17 11.75 0.45 8.95
CA PRO A 17 11.60 1.67 9.75
C PRO A 17 10.27 1.72 10.51
N TRP A 18 9.15 1.51 9.82
CA TRP A 18 7.83 1.57 10.44
C TRP A 18 7.59 0.44 11.44
N ILE A 19 7.99 -0.77 11.08
CA ILE A 19 7.79 -1.96 11.92
C ILE A 19 8.66 -1.92 13.17
N SER A 20 9.84 -1.29 13.09
CA SER A 20 10.71 -1.07 14.25
C SER A 20 10.17 -0.02 15.22
N LEU A 21 9.20 0.83 14.84
CA LEU A 21 8.66 1.85 15.74
C LEU A 21 7.47 1.35 16.56
N ILE A 22 6.84 0.25 16.13
CA ILE A 22 5.59 -0.25 16.70
C ILE A 22 5.88 -1.56 17.45
N PRO A 23 5.77 -1.60 18.79
CA PRO A 23 6.10 -2.77 19.60
C PRO A 23 5.33 -4.04 19.18
N GLU A 24 4.06 -3.88 18.79
CA GLU A 24 3.19 -4.97 18.37
C GLU A 24 3.74 -5.66 17.11
N PHE A 25 4.24 -4.90 16.14
CA PHE A 25 4.88 -5.46 14.94
C PHE A 25 6.27 -6.02 15.23
N GLN A 26 7.07 -5.37 16.07
CA GLN A 26 8.35 -5.94 16.51
C GLN A 26 8.16 -7.32 17.16
N SER A 27 7.07 -7.51 17.92
CA SER A 27 6.80 -8.74 18.66
C SER A 27 6.71 -9.97 17.75
N LEU A 28 6.28 -9.78 16.50
CA LEU A 28 6.16 -10.82 15.47
C LEU A 28 7.52 -11.41 15.05
N PHE A 29 8.60 -10.65 15.25
CA PHE A 29 9.97 -11.01 14.85
C PHE A 29 10.83 -11.46 16.03
N ARG A 30 10.28 -11.54 17.24
CA ARG A 30 11.02 -11.98 18.43
C ARG A 30 11.22 -13.50 18.41
N ASP A 31 12.46 -13.92 18.60
CA ASP A 31 12.83 -15.33 18.77
C ASP A 31 12.60 -15.84 20.20
N SER A 32 12.99 -17.09 20.47
CA SER A 32 12.90 -17.71 21.80
C SER A 32 13.79 -17.03 22.85
N GLN A 33 14.83 -16.30 22.43
CA GLN A 33 15.71 -15.50 23.28
C GLN A 33 15.22 -14.05 23.42
N ASN A 34 14.00 -13.74 22.97
CA ASN A 34 13.41 -12.41 22.99
C ASN A 34 14.18 -11.36 22.15
N LYS A 35 15.03 -11.78 21.21
CA LYS A 35 15.75 -10.89 20.29
C LYS A 35 14.94 -10.68 19.02
N VAL A 36 14.93 -9.45 18.52
CA VAL A 36 14.20 -9.10 17.29
C VAL A 36 15.07 -9.46 16.08
N LYS A 37 14.55 -10.34 15.22
CA LYS A 37 15.23 -10.77 13.98
C LYS A 37 14.32 -10.60 12.78
N TYR A 38 14.48 -9.49 12.04
CA TYR A 38 13.66 -9.18 10.86
C TYR A 38 13.85 -10.14 9.66
N SER A 39 14.88 -10.98 9.70
CA SER A 39 15.04 -12.08 8.74
C SER A 39 14.23 -13.33 9.11
N ASN A 40 13.51 -13.34 10.24
CA ASN A 40 12.65 -14.46 10.62
C ASN A 40 11.51 -14.65 9.60
N PRO A 41 11.44 -15.81 8.90
CA PRO A 41 10.37 -16.08 7.94
C PRO A 41 8.97 -16.04 8.56
N LYS A 42 8.83 -16.47 9.81
CA LYS A 42 7.54 -16.49 10.51
C LYS A 42 6.96 -15.09 10.72
N GLY A 43 7.81 -14.13 11.06
CA GLY A 43 7.39 -12.72 11.18
C GLY A 43 6.91 -12.14 9.84
N ARG A 44 7.54 -12.53 8.72
CA ARG A 44 7.11 -12.12 7.37
C ARG A 44 5.74 -12.72 7.03
N ARG A 45 5.54 -14.01 7.30
CA ARG A 45 4.24 -14.69 7.11
C ARG A 45 3.12 -14.03 7.92
N PHE A 46 3.39 -13.65 9.16
CA PHE A 46 2.44 -12.88 9.96
C PHE A 46 2.08 -11.53 9.34
N LEU A 47 3.05 -10.78 8.81
CA LEU A 47 2.76 -9.54 8.11
C LEU A 47 1.99 -9.75 6.81
N SER A 48 2.30 -10.81 6.04
CA SER A 48 1.54 -11.20 4.86
C SER A 48 0.08 -11.50 5.23
N TYR A 49 -0.16 -12.23 6.32
CA TYR A 49 -1.50 -12.48 6.82
C TYR A 49 -2.23 -11.19 7.20
N ILE A 50 -1.59 -10.30 7.96
CA ILE A 50 -2.15 -8.99 8.33
C ILE A 50 -2.53 -8.19 7.07
N TYR A 51 -1.62 -8.14 6.09
CA TYR A 51 -1.86 -7.47 4.81
C TYR A 51 -3.09 -8.05 4.10
N LEU A 52 -3.13 -9.37 3.91
CA LEU A 52 -4.20 -10.06 3.19
C LEU A 52 -5.57 -9.86 3.86
N VAL A 53 -5.61 -9.83 5.19
CA VAL A 53 -6.86 -9.72 5.96
C VAL A 53 -7.34 -8.27 6.10
N LEU A 54 -6.43 -7.30 6.30
CA LEU A 54 -6.79 -5.96 6.77
C LEU A 54 -6.44 -4.82 5.81
N ASP A 55 -5.37 -4.95 5.02
CA ASP A 55 -4.89 -3.84 4.19
C ASP A 55 -5.89 -3.50 3.09
N PHE A 56 -6.12 -2.20 2.87
CA PHE A 56 -7.04 -1.73 1.84
C PHE A 56 -6.60 -2.16 0.44
N SER A 57 -5.31 -2.30 0.18
CA SER A 57 -4.80 -2.75 -1.12
C SER A 57 -4.78 -4.28 -1.28
N SER A 58 -5.29 -5.03 -0.30
CA SER A 58 -5.33 -6.49 -0.37
C SER A 58 -6.18 -7.00 -1.53
N PRO A 59 -5.71 -8.03 -2.27
CA PRO A 59 -6.52 -8.69 -3.30
C PRO A 59 -7.75 -9.42 -2.71
N LEU A 60 -7.76 -9.70 -1.41
CA LEU A 60 -8.87 -10.36 -0.72
C LEU A 60 -9.87 -9.37 -0.08
N ARG A 61 -9.74 -8.06 -0.34
CA ARG A 61 -10.57 -7.02 0.31
C ARG A 61 -12.08 -7.24 0.17
N GLU A 62 -12.50 -7.69 -1.01
CA GLU A 62 -13.93 -7.90 -1.33
C GLU A 62 -14.46 -9.28 -0.92
N TRP A 63 -13.60 -10.16 -0.39
CA TRP A 63 -14.03 -11.46 0.09
C TRP A 63 -14.84 -11.32 1.39
N LYS A 64 -15.78 -12.24 1.60
CA LYS A 64 -16.47 -12.38 2.89
C LYS A 64 -15.45 -12.68 3.97
N GLU A 65 -15.73 -12.25 5.20
CA GLU A 65 -14.76 -12.32 6.30
C GLU A 65 -14.26 -13.74 6.57
N ALA A 66 -15.15 -14.73 6.64
CA ALA A 66 -14.78 -16.11 6.89
C ALA A 66 -13.86 -16.67 5.79
N ASP A 67 -14.24 -16.48 4.52
CA ASP A 67 -13.49 -16.96 3.36
C ASP A 67 -12.13 -16.26 3.26
N ARG A 68 -12.10 -14.95 3.55
CA ARG A 68 -10.87 -14.14 3.58
C ARG A 68 -9.88 -14.65 4.62
N LEU A 69 -10.34 -14.94 5.84
CA LEU A 69 -9.47 -15.44 6.91
C LEU A 69 -8.86 -16.80 6.55
N GLN A 70 -9.67 -17.72 6.02
CA GLN A 70 -9.21 -19.04 5.60
C GLN A 70 -8.20 -18.94 4.45
N GLU A 71 -8.50 -18.14 3.43
CA GLU A 71 -7.61 -18.01 2.27
C GLU A 71 -6.33 -17.26 2.62
N ALA A 72 -6.40 -16.21 3.44
CA ALA A 72 -5.22 -15.51 3.94
C ALA A 72 -4.32 -16.45 4.76
N GLN A 73 -4.89 -17.31 5.59
CA GLN A 73 -4.14 -18.32 6.35
C GLN A 73 -3.42 -19.28 5.41
N ARG A 74 -4.10 -19.76 4.37
CA ARG A 74 -3.54 -20.66 3.35
C ARG A 74 -2.38 -19.99 2.59
N ILE A 75 -2.57 -18.77 2.11
CA ILE A 75 -1.55 -18.03 1.33
C ILE A 75 -0.34 -17.69 2.21
N ALA A 76 -0.56 -17.31 3.47
CA ALA A 76 0.51 -16.96 4.40
C ALA A 76 1.27 -18.17 4.97
N ASP A 77 0.85 -19.40 4.65
CA ASP A 77 1.44 -20.65 5.18
C ASP A 77 1.53 -20.64 6.72
N LEU A 78 0.38 -20.37 7.35
CA LEU A 78 0.22 -20.31 8.81
C LEU A 78 -0.65 -21.47 9.32
N THR A 79 -0.26 -22.02 10.47
CA THR A 79 -1.06 -23.01 11.19
C THR A 79 -2.22 -22.35 11.95
N GLU A 80 -3.18 -23.13 12.41
CA GLU A 80 -4.29 -22.61 13.23
C GLU A 80 -3.79 -22.00 14.55
N ASP A 81 -2.78 -22.61 15.17
CA ASP A 81 -2.14 -22.09 16.39
C ASP A 81 -1.42 -20.75 16.15
N ASP A 82 -0.84 -20.60 14.95
CA ASP A 82 -0.21 -19.35 14.54
C ASP A 82 -1.22 -18.23 14.40
N VAL A 83 -2.37 -18.50 13.78
CA VAL A 83 -3.47 -17.53 13.63
C VAL A 83 -4.07 -17.14 14.98
N LYS A 84 -4.12 -18.08 15.94
CA LYS A 84 -4.57 -17.86 17.31
C LYS A 84 -3.51 -17.22 18.22
N SER A 85 -2.32 -16.94 17.71
CA SER A 85 -1.23 -16.32 18.48
C SER A 85 -1.63 -14.96 19.05
N PRO A 86 -1.45 -14.72 20.37
CA PRO A 86 -1.71 -13.42 20.98
C PRO A 86 -0.91 -12.28 20.34
N LYS A 87 0.31 -12.56 19.87
CA LYS A 87 1.18 -11.57 19.21
C LYS A 87 0.60 -11.12 17.87
N LEU A 88 0.09 -12.07 17.09
CA LEU A 88 -0.55 -11.78 15.81
C LEU A 88 -1.83 -10.98 16.02
N LYS A 89 -2.66 -11.39 16.98
CA LYS A 89 -3.90 -10.68 17.32
C LYS A 89 -3.63 -9.22 17.73
N ALA A 90 -2.65 -8.99 18.61
CA ALA A 90 -2.26 -7.64 19.02
C ALA A 90 -1.78 -6.78 17.84
N ALA A 91 -0.97 -7.36 16.94
CA ALA A 91 -0.53 -6.67 15.74
C ALA A 91 -1.69 -6.34 14.77
N MET A 92 -2.64 -7.26 14.59
CA MET A 92 -3.85 -7.03 13.78
C MET A 92 -4.71 -5.90 14.36
N GLU A 93 -4.97 -5.91 15.67
CA GLU A 93 -5.74 -4.88 16.35
C GLU A 93 -5.08 -3.50 16.20
N TYR A 94 -3.76 -3.43 16.39
CA TYR A 94 -3.01 -2.19 16.23
C TYR A 94 -3.03 -1.69 14.79
N TYR A 95 -2.84 -2.58 13.82
CA TYR A 95 -2.89 -2.21 12.40
C TYR A 95 -4.28 -1.74 11.97
N SER A 96 -5.34 -2.41 12.41
CA SER A 96 -6.72 -1.99 12.17
C SER A 96 -6.98 -0.59 12.75
N LYS A 97 -6.46 -0.31 13.95
CA LYS A 97 -6.55 1.02 14.57
C LYS A 97 -5.81 2.06 13.72
N LEU A 98 -4.60 1.77 13.26
CA LEU A 98 -3.85 2.67 12.39
C LEU A 98 -4.61 2.98 11.10
N LEU A 99 -5.12 1.96 10.40
CA LEU A 99 -5.93 2.15 9.20
C LEU A 99 -7.13 3.06 9.47
N TYR A 100 -7.88 2.75 10.54
CA TYR A 100 -9.04 3.54 10.94
C TYR A 100 -8.69 5.00 11.21
N HIS A 101 -7.56 5.30 11.86
CA HIS A 101 -7.19 6.68 12.21
C HIS A 101 -6.38 7.40 11.12
N SER A 102 -5.82 6.69 10.14
CA SER A 102 -4.97 7.26 9.09
C SER A 102 -5.72 8.05 8.01
N CYS A 103 -6.97 7.67 7.71
CA CYS A 103 -7.75 8.30 6.67
C CYS A 103 -9.22 8.40 7.07
N ARG A 104 -9.79 9.62 7.05
CA ARG A 104 -11.21 9.83 7.35
C ARG A 104 -12.11 9.16 6.30
N ALA A 105 -11.72 9.20 5.03
CA ALA A 105 -12.47 8.58 3.94
C ALA A 105 -12.60 7.06 4.11
N TYR A 106 -11.57 6.39 4.65
CA TYR A 106 -11.61 4.96 4.97
C TYR A 106 -12.73 4.60 5.95
N LYS A 107 -12.97 5.43 6.98
CA LYS A 107 -14.08 5.21 7.93
C LYS A 107 -15.43 5.24 7.23
N SER A 108 -15.64 6.24 6.38
CA SER A 108 -16.88 6.38 5.61
C SER A 108 -17.07 5.21 4.64
N TYR A 109 -15.99 4.78 3.98
CA TYR A 109 -16.00 3.62 3.09
C TYR A 109 -16.42 2.34 3.81
N GLN A 110 -15.84 2.05 4.98
CA GLN A 110 -16.21 0.86 5.76
C GLN A 110 -17.69 0.89 6.18
N ALA A 111 -18.18 2.05 6.65
CA ALA A 111 -19.59 2.21 7.01
C ALA A 111 -20.52 2.04 5.80
N ALA A 112 -20.14 2.58 4.63
CA ALA A 112 -20.89 2.43 3.40
C ALA A 112 -20.93 0.97 2.91
N LYS A 113 -19.83 0.22 3.03
CA LYS A 113 -19.76 -1.19 2.68
C LYS A 113 -20.76 -2.03 3.49
N ILE A 114 -20.81 -1.84 4.81
CA ILE A 114 -21.81 -2.49 5.69
C ILE A 114 -23.24 -2.16 5.26
N GLY A 115 -23.49 -0.92 4.80
CA GLY A 115 -24.78 -0.51 4.28
C GLY A 115 -25.17 -1.23 2.99
N LEU A 116 -24.21 -1.42 2.07
CA LEU A 116 -24.42 -2.16 0.82
C LEU A 116 -24.61 -3.65 1.07
N ASP A 117 -23.86 -4.26 1.99
CA ASP A 117 -24.05 -5.67 2.35
C ASP A 117 -25.49 -5.94 2.84
N LYS A 118 -26.08 -4.99 3.57
CA LYS A 118 -27.49 -5.06 3.99
C LYS A 118 -28.47 -4.84 2.83
N MET A 119 -28.10 -4.07 1.82
CA MET A 119 -28.89 -3.95 0.60
C MET A 119 -28.87 -5.26 -0.21
N ASP A 120 -27.73 -5.94 -0.26
CA ASP A 120 -27.62 -7.27 -0.87
C ASP A 120 -28.48 -8.30 -0.12
N GLU A 121 -28.46 -8.26 1.21
CA GLU A 121 -29.35 -9.07 2.05
C GLU A 121 -30.84 -8.74 1.78
N TYR A 122 -31.18 -7.46 1.63
CA TYR A 122 -32.54 -7.05 1.26
C TYR A 122 -32.96 -7.63 -0.09
N PHE A 123 -32.11 -7.57 -1.12
CA PHE A 123 -32.45 -8.10 -2.44
C PHE A 123 -32.58 -9.64 -2.46
N THR A 124 -31.82 -10.34 -1.62
CA THR A 124 -31.87 -11.81 -1.53
C THR A 124 -33.04 -12.34 -0.71
N THR A 125 -33.59 -11.54 0.22
CA THR A 125 -34.66 -11.95 1.15
C THR A 125 -36.05 -11.46 0.77
N ILE A 126 -36.16 -10.63 -0.28
CA ILE A 126 -37.43 -10.01 -0.68
C ILE A 126 -38.42 -11.04 -1.21
N ASP A 127 -39.68 -10.88 -0.81
CA ASP A 127 -40.79 -11.72 -1.26
C ASP A 127 -41.95 -10.82 -1.70
N PHE A 128 -42.21 -10.81 -3.01
CA PHE A 128 -43.27 -10.01 -3.62
C PHE A 128 -44.68 -10.51 -3.30
N GLY A 129 -44.83 -11.69 -2.69
CA GLY A 129 -46.13 -12.23 -2.27
C GLY A 129 -46.59 -11.70 -0.90
N LYS A 130 -45.71 -11.06 -0.12
CA LYS A 130 -46.05 -10.59 1.23
C LYS A 130 -46.93 -9.34 1.18
N THR A 131 -48.03 -9.41 1.91
CA THR A 131 -48.96 -8.30 2.10
C THR A 131 -48.92 -7.79 3.54
N ASP A 132 -49.23 -6.51 3.72
CA ASP A 132 -49.42 -5.91 5.04
C ASP A 132 -50.79 -6.30 5.66
N LYS A 133 -51.06 -5.80 6.86
CA LYS A 133 -52.34 -6.02 7.56
C LYS A 133 -53.56 -5.43 6.82
N GLN A 134 -53.34 -4.60 5.81
CA GLN A 134 -54.35 -3.93 4.99
C GLN A 134 -54.49 -4.59 3.60
N GLY A 135 -53.77 -5.69 3.35
CA GLY A 135 -53.80 -6.43 2.08
C GLY A 135 -52.96 -5.79 0.96
N LYS A 136 -52.18 -4.74 1.24
CA LYS A 136 -51.29 -4.12 0.25
C LYS A 136 -49.97 -4.88 0.18
N LEU A 137 -49.40 -5.02 -1.02
CA LEU A 137 -48.06 -5.58 -1.20
C LEU A 137 -47.04 -4.78 -0.38
N LEU A 138 -46.29 -5.47 0.47
CA LEU A 138 -45.24 -4.88 1.30
C LEU A 138 -44.07 -4.38 0.44
N TYR A 139 -43.79 -5.08 -0.66
CA TYR A 139 -42.75 -4.75 -1.62
C TYR A 139 -43.35 -4.70 -3.02
N THR A 140 -43.23 -3.55 -3.69
CA THR A 140 -43.71 -3.40 -5.06
C THR A 140 -42.57 -3.61 -6.07
N PRO A 141 -42.83 -4.17 -7.27
CA PRO A 141 -41.81 -4.33 -8.31
C PRO A 141 -41.11 -3.01 -8.68
N ASN A 142 -41.86 -1.90 -8.73
CA ASN A 142 -41.29 -0.59 -9.04
C ASN A 142 -40.29 -0.13 -7.97
N GLN A 143 -40.62 -0.27 -6.68
CA GLN A 143 -39.69 0.05 -5.60
C GLN A 143 -38.43 -0.83 -5.65
N TYR A 144 -38.58 -2.10 -6.02
CA TYR A 144 -37.45 -3.00 -6.17
C TYR A 144 -36.50 -2.55 -7.30
N ILE A 145 -37.04 -2.22 -8.48
CA ILE A 145 -36.26 -1.68 -9.60
C ILE A 145 -35.57 -0.38 -9.22
N ASP A 146 -36.28 0.54 -8.56
CA ASP A 146 -35.74 1.81 -8.09
C ASP A 146 -34.59 1.60 -7.08
N ASN A 147 -34.74 0.63 -6.18
CA ASN A 147 -33.72 0.30 -5.20
C ASN A 147 -32.47 -0.28 -5.88
N ILE A 148 -32.62 -1.18 -6.86
CA ILE A 148 -31.48 -1.69 -7.65
C ILE A 148 -30.72 -0.55 -8.32
N ALA A 149 -31.43 0.38 -8.97
CA ALA A 149 -30.81 1.52 -9.65
C ALA A 149 -30.03 2.42 -8.68
N LYS A 150 -30.57 2.63 -7.46
CA LYS A 150 -29.88 3.39 -6.41
C LYS A 150 -28.66 2.65 -5.86
N THR A 151 -28.75 1.34 -5.69
CA THR A 151 -27.63 0.52 -5.24
C THR A 151 -26.49 0.53 -6.26
N ASN A 152 -26.79 0.44 -7.56
CA ASN A 152 -25.76 0.54 -8.61
C ASN A 152 -25.00 1.89 -8.52
N LYS A 153 -25.74 3.00 -8.40
CA LYS A 153 -25.12 4.32 -8.18
C LYS A 153 -24.28 4.38 -6.91
N ALA A 154 -24.71 3.71 -5.84
CA ALA A 154 -23.96 3.65 -4.60
C ALA A 154 -22.63 2.88 -4.77
N TYR A 155 -22.61 1.81 -5.57
CA TYR A 155 -21.34 1.13 -5.93
C TYR A 155 -20.40 2.04 -6.73
N ASP A 156 -20.91 2.80 -7.71
CA ASP A 156 -20.09 3.76 -8.47
C ASP A 156 -19.43 4.81 -7.55
N GLU A 157 -20.21 5.40 -6.64
CA GLU A 157 -19.69 6.38 -5.68
C GLU A 157 -18.71 5.74 -4.68
N LEU A 158 -18.95 4.50 -4.27
CA LEU A 158 -18.04 3.78 -3.40
C LEU A 158 -16.71 3.46 -4.09
N SER A 159 -16.73 3.12 -5.38
CA SER A 159 -15.53 2.93 -6.20
C SER A 159 -14.70 4.22 -6.28
N LYS A 160 -15.34 5.37 -6.53
CA LYS A 160 -14.66 6.68 -6.50
C LYS A 160 -14.03 6.97 -5.14
N LEU A 161 -14.75 6.65 -4.05
CA LEU A 161 -14.23 6.80 -2.70
C LEU A 161 -13.03 5.87 -2.44
N ALA A 162 -13.06 4.65 -2.96
CA ALA A 162 -11.95 3.70 -2.88
C ALA A 162 -10.68 4.24 -3.57
N THR A 163 -10.81 4.75 -4.80
CA THR A 163 -9.69 5.39 -5.51
C THR A 163 -9.12 6.59 -4.74
N ARG A 164 -9.99 7.38 -4.12
CA ARG A 164 -9.55 8.48 -3.25
C ARG A 164 -8.79 7.99 -2.03
N ILE A 165 -9.21 6.89 -1.41
CA ILE A 165 -8.49 6.29 -0.28
C ILE A 165 -7.12 5.81 -0.73
N GLU A 166 -6.99 5.13 -1.86
CA GLU A 166 -5.71 4.66 -2.38
C GLU A 166 -4.73 5.81 -2.62
N THR A 167 -5.20 6.91 -3.21
CA THR A 167 -4.38 8.11 -3.42
C THR A 167 -3.99 8.78 -2.10
N GLU A 168 -4.90 8.97 -1.15
CA GLU A 168 -4.61 9.55 0.17
C GLU A 168 -3.65 8.66 1.01
N MET A 169 -3.84 7.34 0.98
CA MET A 169 -3.01 6.37 1.70
C MET A 169 -1.61 6.24 1.10
N THR A 170 -1.47 6.46 -0.20
CA THR A 170 -0.17 6.50 -0.89
C THR A 170 0.54 7.83 -0.61
N ASN A 171 -0.16 8.95 -0.72
CA ASN A 171 0.42 10.29 -0.51
C ASN A 171 0.80 10.56 0.94
N SER A 172 0.10 9.97 1.92
CA SER A 172 0.45 10.06 3.34
C SER A 172 1.72 9.27 3.73
N SER A 173 2.22 8.39 2.85
CA SER A 173 3.46 7.63 3.07
C SER A 173 4.73 8.32 2.55
N GLY A 174 4.58 9.43 1.82
CA GLY A 174 5.70 10.24 1.36
C GLY A 174 6.27 11.09 2.49
N ILE A 175 7.50 10.80 2.91
CA ILE A 175 8.35 11.76 3.60
C ILE A 175 8.42 13.01 2.71
N ARG A 176 7.76 14.09 3.14
CA ARG A 176 7.93 15.43 2.59
C ARG A 176 9.38 15.84 2.81
N GLY A 177 10.27 15.54 1.87
CA GLY A 177 11.70 15.84 2.05
C GLY A 177 12.65 15.43 0.94
N LEU A 178 12.19 14.74 -0.11
CA LEU A 178 12.94 14.64 -1.37
C LEU A 178 12.20 15.46 -2.42
N ALA A 179 12.19 16.78 -2.21
CA ALA A 179 12.03 17.68 -3.34
C ALA A 179 13.34 17.54 -4.14
N GLU A 180 13.29 16.82 -5.25
CA GLU A 180 14.29 17.01 -6.28
C GLU A 180 14.18 18.49 -6.69
N MET A 181 15.22 19.24 -6.38
CA MET A 181 15.35 20.65 -6.70
C MET A 181 15.23 20.77 -8.22
N GLY A 182 14.09 21.25 -8.71
CA GLY A 182 13.85 21.32 -10.16
C GLY A 182 14.93 22.16 -10.83
N ASP A 183 15.32 21.81 -12.07
CA ASP A 183 16.46 22.39 -12.80
C ASP A 183 16.54 23.93 -12.80
N LYS A 184 15.40 24.62 -12.67
CA LYS A 184 15.34 26.08 -12.55
C LYS A 184 15.92 26.64 -11.24
N GLU A 185 15.91 25.88 -10.15
CA GLU A 185 16.49 26.27 -8.87
C GLU A 185 18.01 26.02 -8.84
N LEU A 186 18.49 24.98 -9.53
CA LEU A 186 19.92 24.71 -9.73
C LEU A 186 20.64 25.85 -10.48
N GLN A 187 20.00 26.41 -11.51
CA GLN A 187 20.56 27.55 -12.25
C GLN A 187 20.62 28.85 -11.44
N ARG A 188 19.74 29.03 -10.45
CA ARG A 188 19.78 30.20 -9.57
C ARG A 188 20.94 30.17 -8.58
N SER A 189 21.35 28.99 -8.10
CA SER A 189 22.50 28.86 -7.18
C SER A 189 23.83 29.21 -7.85
N LYS A 190 23.97 28.96 -9.16
CA LYS A 190 25.17 29.33 -9.94
C LYS A 190 25.28 30.83 -10.24
N GLY A 191 24.19 31.59 -10.09
CA GLY A 191 24.15 33.03 -10.37
C GLY A 191 24.45 33.93 -9.16
N GLN A 192 24.72 33.35 -7.99
CA GLN A 192 24.99 34.09 -6.75
C GLN A 192 26.25 33.55 -6.06
N ALA A 193 27.36 33.45 -6.80
CA ALA A 193 28.69 33.46 -6.20
C ALA A 193 29.15 34.92 -6.12
N PHE A 194 29.16 35.40 -4.88
CA PHE A 194 29.49 36.74 -4.42
C PHE A 194 30.95 37.09 -4.76
N GLU A 195 31.16 38.27 -5.35
CA GLU A 195 32.46 38.92 -5.46
C GLU A 195 33.05 39.15 -4.05
N SER A 196 34.25 38.62 -3.79
CA SER A 196 35.20 39.29 -2.90
C SER A 196 36.64 38.88 -3.21
N ASP A 197 37.44 39.89 -3.52
CA ASP A 197 38.89 39.98 -3.69
C ASP A 197 39.79 39.01 -2.90
N GLY A 198 40.95 38.67 -3.49
CA GLY A 198 42.11 38.24 -2.70
C GLY A 198 43.17 37.36 -3.39
N ASN A 199 43.91 37.93 -4.33
CA ASN A 199 45.31 37.67 -4.75
C ASN A 199 46.09 36.46 -4.16
N SER A 200 46.61 35.59 -5.03
CA SER A 200 48.05 35.32 -5.31
C SER A 200 48.49 33.85 -5.46
N ALA A 201 49.42 33.67 -6.43
CA ALA A 201 50.41 32.60 -6.63
C ALA A 201 50.06 31.38 -7.53
N GLU A 202 50.29 31.58 -8.83
CA GLU A 202 51.24 30.85 -9.71
C GLU A 202 51.65 29.41 -9.32
N TRP A 203 51.51 28.44 -10.24
CA TRP A 203 52.61 27.82 -11.02
C TRP A 203 52.01 26.89 -12.10
N SER A 204 52.68 26.83 -13.24
CA SER A 204 52.19 26.51 -14.59
C SER A 204 52.40 25.06 -15.07
N GLU A 205 51.55 24.70 -16.05
CA GLU A 205 51.76 23.83 -17.25
C GLU A 205 52.33 22.41 -17.09
N ASP A 206 51.59 21.39 -17.57
CA ASP A 206 52.07 20.61 -18.72
C ASP A 206 50.97 19.83 -19.48
N SER A 207 51.03 20.02 -20.80
CA SER A 207 50.62 19.27 -22.00
C SER A 207 49.44 18.27 -22.09
N THR A 208 48.63 18.58 -23.11
CA THR A 208 48.20 17.76 -24.27
C THR A 208 46.90 16.94 -24.25
N ASP A 209 46.04 17.39 -25.19
CA ASP A 209 45.29 16.63 -26.18
C ASP A 209 43.93 16.01 -25.82
N ALA A 210 42.92 16.83 -26.14
CA ALA A 210 41.87 16.56 -27.14
C ALA A 210 40.94 15.35 -26.93
N ASP A 211 39.70 15.71 -26.60
CA ASP A 211 38.46 15.04 -26.97
C ASP A 211 38.53 14.26 -28.29
N THR A 212 38.28 12.95 -28.21
CA THR A 212 37.54 12.24 -29.27
C THR A 212 36.52 11.27 -28.63
N PRO A 213 35.25 11.29 -29.09
CA PRO A 213 34.23 10.38 -28.59
C PRO A 213 34.38 8.98 -29.19
N VAL A 214 34.57 7.99 -28.33
CA VAL A 214 34.67 6.56 -28.69
C VAL A 214 33.33 6.07 -29.25
N THR A 215 33.32 5.49 -30.45
CA THR A 215 32.10 4.97 -31.08
C THR A 215 31.95 3.46 -30.86
N PHE A 216 30.71 2.97 -30.97
CA PHE A 216 30.31 1.59 -30.63
C PHE A 216 31.06 0.48 -31.41
N VAL A 217 31.75 0.83 -32.50
CA VAL A 217 32.56 -0.09 -33.31
C VAL A 217 33.87 -0.47 -32.60
N ASP A 218 34.46 0.43 -31.80
CA ASP A 218 35.75 0.20 -31.10
C ASP A 218 35.64 -0.80 -29.93
N ILE A 219 34.43 -1.10 -29.48
CA ILE A 219 34.17 -2.04 -28.37
C ILE A 219 34.05 -3.48 -28.90
N MET A 220 33.56 -3.67 -30.13
CA MET A 220 33.35 -5.01 -30.72
C MET A 220 34.66 -5.71 -31.12
N ASP A 221 35.67 -4.95 -31.58
CA ASP A 221 36.99 -5.53 -31.93
C ASP A 221 37.78 -5.98 -30.68
N LYS A 222 37.51 -5.38 -29.51
CA LYS A 222 38.10 -5.83 -28.24
C LYS A 222 37.47 -7.11 -27.68
N ILE A 223 36.27 -7.48 -28.13
CA ILE A 223 35.55 -8.67 -27.60
C ILE A 223 35.81 -9.93 -28.44
N THR A 224 36.19 -9.81 -29.73
CA THR A 224 36.34 -10.98 -30.62
C THR A 224 37.77 -11.45 -30.86
N GLY A 225 38.78 -10.81 -30.27
CA GLY A 225 40.13 -11.36 -30.15
C GLY A 225 40.75 -11.83 -31.46
N LYS A 226 40.61 -11.03 -32.53
CA LYS A 226 41.41 -11.19 -33.75
C LYS A 226 42.26 -9.94 -33.92
N SER A 227 43.58 -10.16 -33.86
CA SER A 227 44.60 -9.20 -34.28
C SER A 227 44.43 -8.82 -35.74
#